data_AF-A0A7K0GNT5-F1
#
_entry.id   AF-A0A7K0GNT5-F1
#
_cell.length_a   1.000
_cell.length_b   1.000
_cell.length_c   1.000
_cell.angle_alpha   90.00
_cell.angle_beta   90.00
_cell.angle_gamma   90.00
#
_symmetry.space_group_name_H-M   'P 1'
#
loop_
_entity.id
_entity.type
_entity.pdbx_description
1 polymer ?
#
loop_
_entity_poly.entity_id
_entity_poly.type
_entity_poly.pdbx_seq_one_letter_code
_entity_poly.pdbx_strand_id
1 'polypeptide(L)'
;DEAHRAGSEEEMKRIKKILPNSTWFGLTGTPIFEANKKQENGTFARTTSQQYGPLLHSYTTKNAMDDGAVLGFQVEYYSLVSEEDQEVIVTQLNKGKLPDDALQQEKLLPTELYETDEHIRTMLQKIFNRRSVVKKFKVKNGFPTMSAILTTHSIAQAKHIYRILKEMKDNGTLLNGRQFDERHQLIDKDFPRVAITFSTNPDQLEKNEQDNELVEIMKEYAKQFDASPYQDEKLYNQNINKRLARKEKQYQSEGQWLDFVIVVDRLLTGFDSPTIQTLYIDREMNYQKLLQAFSRTNRIYTGKDSGLIVSFRKPFTMKENVQNTFRLFSNENQNFDQLIPREYEEVKKEFIECSTLYKQSEADLWDNP
;
A
#
# COMPACT_ATOMS: atom_id res chain seq x y z
N ASP A 1 16.06 -4.12 -17.30
CA ASP A 1 15.53 -4.20 -15.92
C ASP A 1 14.06 -3.82 -15.94
N GLU A 2 13.26 -4.35 -15.01
CA GLU A 2 11.80 -4.22 -14.96
C GLU A 2 11.13 -4.43 -16.32
N ALA A 3 11.44 -5.55 -16.95
CA ALA A 3 11.13 -5.88 -18.33
C ALA A 3 9.63 -5.83 -18.69
N HIS A 4 8.74 -5.89 -17.70
CA HIS A 4 7.31 -5.67 -17.90
C HIS A 4 6.93 -4.22 -18.26
N ARG A 5 7.86 -3.26 -18.06
CA ARG A 5 7.73 -1.83 -18.41
C ARG A 5 8.69 -1.40 -19.51
N ALA A 6 9.78 -2.13 -19.71
CA ALA A 6 10.88 -1.71 -20.56
C ALA A 6 10.60 -2.06 -22.03
N GLY A 7 10.41 -1.02 -22.84
CA GLY A 7 10.38 -1.08 -24.30
C GLY A 7 9.13 -1.74 -24.86
N SER A 8 8.41 -1.05 -25.76
CA SER A 8 7.37 -1.72 -26.54
C SER A 8 8.00 -2.79 -27.44
N GLU A 9 7.23 -3.81 -27.85
CA GLU A 9 7.74 -4.78 -28.81
C GLU A 9 8.18 -4.10 -30.12
N GLU A 10 7.57 -2.98 -30.47
CA GLU A 10 7.96 -2.17 -31.62
C GLU A 10 9.37 -1.59 -31.47
N GLU A 11 9.69 -1.01 -30.31
CA GLU A 11 11.03 -0.51 -30.01
C GLU A 11 12.06 -1.65 -30.02
N MET A 12 11.71 -2.80 -29.43
CA MET A 12 12.57 -3.97 -29.47
C MET A 12 12.82 -4.45 -30.91
N LYS A 13 11.80 -4.46 -31.77
CA LYS A 13 11.93 -4.80 -33.21
C LYS A 13 12.83 -3.80 -33.94
N ARG A 14 12.66 -2.49 -33.68
CA ARG A 14 13.52 -1.44 -34.27
C ARG A 14 14.98 -1.63 -33.87
N ILE A 15 15.26 -1.89 -32.60
CA ILE A 15 16.63 -2.09 -32.12
C ILE A 15 17.21 -3.40 -32.69
N LYS A 16 16.44 -4.49 -32.74
CA LYS A 16 16.87 -5.75 -33.38
C LYS A 16 17.22 -5.57 -34.85
N LYS A 17 16.54 -4.67 -35.58
CA LYS A 17 16.89 -4.34 -36.98
C LYS A 17 18.22 -3.60 -37.10
N ILE A 18 18.55 -2.72 -36.14
CA ILE A 18 19.80 -1.97 -36.10
C ILE A 18 20.97 -2.85 -35.61
N LEU A 19 20.70 -3.72 -34.63
CA LEU A 19 21.67 -4.61 -33.98
C LEU A 19 21.22 -6.07 -34.17
N PRO A 20 21.43 -6.66 -35.37
CA PRO A 20 20.91 -7.99 -35.71
C PRO A 20 21.50 -9.12 -34.85
N ASN A 21 22.72 -8.94 -34.34
CA ASN A 21 23.41 -9.92 -33.50
C ASN A 21 23.30 -9.60 -31.99
N SER A 22 22.27 -8.85 -31.57
CA SER A 22 22.06 -8.51 -30.16
C SER A 22 21.40 -9.65 -29.38
N THR A 23 21.86 -9.89 -28.16
CA THR A 23 21.21 -10.80 -27.20
C THR A 23 20.46 -9.99 -26.15
N TRP A 24 19.24 -10.42 -25.82
CA TRP A 24 18.34 -9.68 -24.93
C TRP A 24 17.99 -10.49 -23.70
N PHE A 25 18.12 -9.88 -22.52
CA PHE A 25 17.70 -10.44 -21.26
C PHE A 25 16.74 -9.49 -20.55
N GLY A 26 15.66 -10.04 -20.01
CA GLY A 26 14.69 -9.29 -19.22
C GLY A 26 14.72 -9.73 -17.75
N LEU A 27 14.99 -8.80 -16.84
CA LEU A 27 14.77 -9.01 -15.40
C LEU A 27 13.46 -8.33 -15.02
N THR A 28 12.60 -8.99 -14.24
CA THR A 28 11.34 -8.41 -13.77
C THR A 28 10.86 -9.14 -12.51
N GLY A 29 10.39 -8.39 -11.51
CA GLY A 29 9.73 -8.96 -10.34
C GLY A 29 8.25 -9.28 -10.58
N THR A 30 7.66 -8.67 -11.61
CA THR A 30 6.24 -8.81 -11.96
C THR A 30 6.09 -9.10 -13.45
N PRO A 31 6.41 -10.33 -13.91
CA PRO A 31 6.19 -10.74 -15.29
C PRO A 31 4.72 -10.60 -15.71
N ILE A 32 4.51 -10.40 -17.02
CA ILE A 32 3.21 -10.38 -17.66
C ILE A 32 2.91 -11.79 -18.17
N PHE A 33 1.87 -12.39 -17.63
CA PHE A 33 1.28 -13.67 -17.95
C PHE A 33 -0.06 -13.49 -18.69
N GLU A 34 -0.65 -14.58 -19.17
CA GLU A 34 -1.96 -14.54 -19.80
C GLU A 34 -3.07 -14.04 -18.85
N ALA A 35 -2.96 -14.35 -17.55
CA ALA A 35 -3.94 -13.95 -16.55
C ALA A 35 -3.93 -12.44 -16.21
N ASN A 36 -2.80 -11.75 -16.43
CA ASN A 36 -2.61 -10.35 -16.06
C ASN A 36 -2.16 -9.47 -17.25
N LYS A 37 -2.38 -9.96 -18.48
CA LYS A 37 -2.13 -9.21 -19.72
C LYS A 37 -3.09 -8.03 -19.84
N LYS A 38 -2.62 -6.92 -20.39
CA LYS A 38 -3.48 -5.79 -20.73
C LYS A 38 -4.47 -6.20 -21.83
N GLN A 39 -5.70 -5.70 -21.73
CA GLN A 39 -6.70 -5.80 -22.81
C GLN A 39 -6.38 -4.79 -23.91
N GLU A 40 -5.24 -4.95 -24.59
CA GLU A 40 -4.93 -4.19 -25.79
C GLU A 40 -5.25 -5.04 -27.03
N ASN A 41 -5.95 -4.43 -28.00
CA ASN A 41 -6.21 -5.02 -29.31
C ASN A 41 -4.97 -4.83 -30.18
N GLY A 42 -4.33 -5.93 -30.61
CA GLY A 42 -3.16 -5.88 -31.50
C GLY A 42 -2.43 -7.22 -31.67
N THR A 43 -1.51 -7.28 -32.62
CA THR A 43 -0.65 -8.45 -32.92
C THR A 43 0.63 -8.50 -32.09
N PHE A 44 0.82 -7.56 -31.16
CA PHE A 44 2.04 -7.44 -30.38
C PHE A 44 2.09 -8.42 -29.20
N ALA A 45 3.30 -8.80 -28.78
CA ALA A 45 3.60 -9.67 -27.65
C ALA A 45 2.91 -9.15 -26.38
N ARG A 46 2.08 -10.00 -25.78
CA ARG A 46 1.21 -9.68 -24.65
C ARG A 46 1.72 -10.23 -23.33
N THR A 47 2.74 -11.08 -23.37
CA THR A 47 3.38 -11.68 -22.19
C THR A 47 4.88 -11.46 -22.22
N THR A 48 5.51 -11.47 -21.04
CA THR A 48 6.97 -11.36 -20.91
C THR A 48 7.64 -12.51 -21.66
N SER A 49 7.04 -13.71 -21.66
CA SER A 49 7.61 -14.85 -22.38
C SER A 49 7.53 -14.70 -23.90
N GLN A 50 6.46 -14.12 -24.44
CA GLN A 50 6.39 -13.82 -25.87
C GLN A 50 7.44 -12.80 -26.32
N GLN A 51 7.72 -11.79 -25.49
CA GLN A 51 8.68 -10.73 -25.84
C GLN A 51 10.14 -11.16 -25.65
N TYR A 52 10.45 -11.87 -24.56
CA TYR A 52 11.83 -12.17 -24.14
C TYR A 52 12.21 -13.66 -24.24
N GLY A 53 11.26 -14.56 -24.51
CA GLY A 53 11.50 -16.00 -24.59
C GLY A 53 11.22 -16.76 -23.29
N PRO A 54 11.75 -17.98 -23.13
CA PRO A 54 11.48 -18.80 -21.96
C PRO A 54 12.11 -18.22 -20.68
N LEU A 55 11.49 -18.53 -19.54
CA LEU A 55 12.04 -18.21 -18.22
C LEU A 55 13.34 -18.98 -17.99
N LEU A 56 14.45 -18.26 -17.78
CA LEU A 56 15.76 -18.87 -17.53
C LEU A 56 15.93 -19.31 -16.07
N HIS A 57 15.48 -18.48 -15.13
CA HIS A 57 15.55 -18.73 -13.69
C HIS A 57 14.53 -17.84 -12.96
N SER A 58 14.02 -18.31 -11.81
CA SER A 58 13.14 -17.54 -10.95
C SER A 58 13.59 -17.58 -9.49
N TYR A 59 13.61 -16.41 -8.85
CA TYR A 59 13.69 -16.26 -7.40
C TYR A 59 12.44 -15.47 -6.97
N THR A 60 11.46 -16.17 -6.41
CA THR A 60 10.13 -15.59 -6.17
C THR A 60 10.08 -14.80 -4.86
N THR A 61 9.01 -14.04 -4.67
CA THR A 61 8.73 -13.38 -3.38
C THR A 61 8.68 -14.38 -2.23
N LYS A 62 8.24 -15.62 -2.49
CA LYS A 62 8.27 -16.69 -1.49
C LYS A 62 9.69 -17.06 -1.10
N ASN A 63 10.56 -17.32 -2.08
CA ASN A 63 11.96 -17.62 -1.79
C ASN A 63 12.60 -16.49 -0.96
N ALA A 64 12.33 -15.24 -1.32
CA ALA A 64 12.82 -14.09 -0.57
C ALA A 64 12.32 -14.03 0.88
N MET A 65 11.09 -14.48 1.16
CA MET A 65 10.55 -14.55 2.53
C MET A 65 11.12 -15.73 3.30
N ASP A 66 11.19 -16.92 2.67
CA ASP A 66 11.73 -18.14 3.26
C ASP A 66 13.21 -17.96 3.65
N ASP A 67 13.98 -17.26 2.81
CA ASP A 67 15.39 -16.93 3.05
C ASP A 67 15.57 -15.75 4.03
N GLY A 68 14.49 -15.13 4.49
CA GLY A 68 14.53 -13.95 5.37
C GLY A 68 15.14 -12.70 4.71
N ALA A 69 15.18 -12.64 3.37
CA ALA A 69 15.67 -11.49 2.60
C ALA A 69 14.63 -10.35 2.53
N VAL A 70 13.35 -10.66 2.70
CA VAL A 70 12.26 -9.70 2.90
C VAL A 70 11.32 -10.20 3.99
N LEU A 71 10.53 -9.30 4.57
CA LEU A 71 9.53 -9.64 5.58
C LEU A 71 8.24 -10.18 4.94
N GLY A 72 7.44 -10.87 5.75
CA GLY A 72 6.06 -11.22 5.41
C GLY A 72 5.10 -10.03 5.47
N PHE A 73 3.82 -10.30 5.17
CA PHE A 73 2.75 -9.30 5.19
C PHE A 73 1.69 -9.63 6.24
N GLN A 74 1.17 -8.60 6.92
CA GLN A 74 -0.07 -8.67 7.69
C GLN A 74 -1.12 -7.82 6.97
N VAL A 75 -2.20 -8.43 6.49
CA VAL A 75 -3.23 -7.73 5.72
C VAL A 75 -4.51 -7.63 6.53
N GLU A 76 -5.09 -6.44 6.58
CA GLU A 76 -6.37 -6.14 7.23
C GLU A 76 -7.34 -5.60 6.18
N TYR A 77 -8.57 -6.14 6.15
CA TYR A 77 -9.63 -5.69 5.26
C TYR A 77 -10.75 -5.05 6.10
N TYR A 78 -11.10 -3.80 5.82
CA TYR A 78 -12.18 -3.10 6.51
C TYR A 78 -13.29 -2.72 5.52
N SER A 79 -14.52 -3.03 5.91
CA SER A 79 -15.69 -2.32 5.42
C SER A 79 -15.95 -1.12 6.34
N LEU A 80 -16.02 0.08 5.76
CA LEU A 80 -16.37 1.31 6.51
C LEU A 80 -17.86 1.65 6.40
N VAL A 81 -18.59 0.93 5.55
CA VAL A 81 -20.04 1.07 5.38
C VAL A 81 -20.68 -0.15 6.05
N SER A 82 -21.78 0.08 6.78
CA SER A 82 -22.48 -1.00 7.47
C SER A 82 -23.02 -2.03 6.47
N GLU A 83 -23.14 -3.29 6.90
CA GLU A 83 -23.70 -4.34 6.04
C GLU A 83 -25.14 -3.99 5.61
N GLU A 84 -25.95 -3.46 6.54
CA GLU A 84 -27.32 -3.00 6.27
C GLU A 84 -27.38 -1.92 5.17
N ASP A 85 -26.51 -0.90 5.24
CA ASP A 85 -26.48 0.16 4.23
C ASP A 85 -26.01 -0.37 2.87
N GLN A 86 -25.04 -1.31 2.87
CA GLN A 86 -24.58 -1.94 1.63
C GLN A 86 -25.70 -2.74 0.97
N GLU A 87 -26.45 -3.54 1.72
CA GLU A 87 -27.56 -4.33 1.20
C GLU A 87 -28.65 -3.44 0.60
N VAL A 88 -28.97 -2.32 1.25
CA VAL A 88 -29.92 -1.32 0.72
C VAL A 88 -29.44 -0.74 -0.61
N ILE A 89 -28.18 -0.28 -0.67
CA ILE A 89 -27.59 0.31 -1.88
C ILE A 89 -27.58 -0.72 -3.03
N VAL A 90 -27.10 -1.93 -2.76
CA VAL A 90 -26.99 -3.00 -3.77
C VAL A 90 -28.38 -3.39 -4.28
N THR A 91 -29.36 -3.54 -3.40
CA THR A 91 -30.73 -3.90 -3.78
C THR A 91 -31.36 -2.83 -4.67
N GLN A 92 -31.16 -1.55 -4.36
CA GLN A 92 -31.64 -0.43 -5.18
C GLN A 92 -31.02 -0.44 -6.58
N LEU A 93 -29.69 -0.61 -6.67
CA LEU A 93 -28.97 -0.61 -7.94
C LEU A 93 -29.25 -1.86 -8.78
N ASN A 94 -29.54 -3.00 -8.15
CA ASN A 94 -29.78 -4.28 -8.80
C ASN A 94 -31.27 -4.64 -8.93
N LYS A 95 -32.13 -3.63 -9.16
CA LYS A 95 -33.56 -3.80 -9.49
C LYS A 95 -34.33 -4.62 -8.43
N GLY A 96 -34.04 -4.40 -7.16
CA GLY A 96 -34.71 -5.09 -6.04
C GLY A 96 -34.16 -6.48 -5.73
N LYS A 97 -33.02 -6.89 -6.31
CA LYS A 97 -32.40 -8.19 -6.04
C LYS A 97 -31.08 -8.03 -5.31
N LEU A 98 -30.97 -8.63 -4.12
CA LEU A 98 -29.70 -8.76 -3.42
C LEU A 98 -29.02 -10.07 -3.83
N PRO A 99 -27.78 -10.06 -4.36
CA PRO A 99 -27.02 -11.28 -4.58
C PRO A 99 -26.69 -12.00 -3.25
N ASP A 100 -26.70 -13.33 -3.23
CA ASP A 100 -26.36 -14.12 -2.04
C ASP A 100 -24.85 -14.11 -1.69
N ASP A 101 -24.01 -13.82 -2.70
CA ASP A 101 -22.57 -13.81 -2.56
C ASP A 101 -22.04 -12.39 -2.32
N ALA A 102 -21.30 -12.20 -1.21
CA ALA A 102 -20.79 -10.90 -0.80
C ALA A 102 -19.85 -10.26 -1.83
N LEU A 103 -19.09 -11.07 -2.58
CA LEU A 103 -18.23 -10.57 -3.65
C LEU A 103 -19.04 -10.02 -4.83
N GLN A 104 -20.18 -10.63 -5.18
CA GLN A 104 -21.10 -10.05 -6.16
C GLN A 104 -21.78 -8.78 -5.65
N GLN A 105 -22.13 -8.72 -4.37
CA GLN A 105 -22.67 -7.49 -3.76
C GLN A 105 -21.67 -6.33 -3.89
N GLU A 106 -20.39 -6.54 -3.52
CA GLU A 106 -19.36 -5.51 -3.62
C GLU A 106 -19.10 -5.01 -5.05
N LYS A 107 -19.25 -5.87 -6.06
CA LYS A 107 -19.10 -5.49 -7.47
C LYS A 107 -20.15 -4.46 -7.90
N LEU A 108 -21.30 -4.44 -7.24
CA LEU A 108 -22.39 -3.51 -7.52
C LEU A 108 -22.29 -2.21 -6.71
N LEU A 109 -21.39 -2.14 -5.71
CA LEU A 109 -21.21 -0.93 -4.93
C LEU A 109 -20.55 0.19 -5.77
N PRO A 110 -21.16 1.39 -5.81
CA PRO A 110 -20.66 2.53 -6.57
C PRO A 110 -19.32 3.05 -6.00
N THR A 111 -18.54 3.73 -6.83
CA THR A 111 -17.23 4.27 -6.40
C THR A 111 -17.37 5.50 -5.52
N GLU A 112 -18.39 6.29 -5.82
CA GLU A 112 -18.75 7.55 -5.17
C GLU A 112 -18.99 7.36 -3.67
N LEU A 113 -19.43 6.17 -3.24
CA LEU A 113 -19.58 5.80 -1.82
C LEU A 113 -18.29 5.99 -1.02
N TYR A 114 -17.16 5.69 -1.64
CA TYR A 114 -15.81 5.76 -1.05
C TYR A 114 -15.20 7.17 -1.15
N GLU A 115 -15.82 8.06 -1.92
CA GLU A 115 -15.38 9.45 -2.12
C GLU A 115 -16.08 10.43 -1.17
N THR A 116 -17.06 9.95 -0.40
CA THR A 116 -17.81 10.76 0.53
C THR A 116 -16.95 11.26 1.70
N ASP A 117 -17.28 12.47 2.14
CA ASP A 117 -16.75 13.13 3.33
C ASP A 117 -16.81 12.23 4.58
N GLU A 118 -17.89 11.47 4.74
CA GLU A 118 -18.11 10.54 5.85
C GLU A 118 -17.16 9.32 5.78
N HIS A 119 -17.04 8.72 4.59
CA HIS A 119 -16.12 7.60 4.37
C HIS A 119 -14.68 8.02 4.67
N ILE A 120 -14.24 9.16 4.14
CA ILE A 120 -12.88 9.68 4.33
C ILE A 120 -12.62 9.98 5.81
N ARG A 121 -13.55 10.64 6.51
CA ARG A 121 -13.41 10.91 7.96
C ARG A 121 -13.28 9.61 8.76
N THR A 122 -14.13 8.62 8.48
CA THR A 122 -14.11 7.31 9.15
C THR A 122 -12.80 6.55 8.89
N MET A 123 -12.32 6.57 7.64
CA MET A 123 -11.03 6.00 7.26
C MET A 123 -9.89 6.65 8.05
N LEU A 124 -9.82 7.99 8.04
CA LEU A 124 -8.78 8.73 8.75
C LEU A 124 -8.84 8.49 10.25
N GLN A 125 -10.04 8.42 10.85
CA GLN A 125 -10.18 8.05 12.26
C GLN A 125 -9.65 6.64 12.55
N LYS A 126 -9.85 5.68 11.65
CA LYS A 126 -9.31 4.32 11.80
C LYS A 126 -7.77 4.31 11.70
N ILE A 127 -7.21 5.06 10.75
CA ILE A 127 -5.76 5.21 10.55
C ILE A 127 -5.10 5.85 11.78
N PHE A 128 -5.69 6.93 12.29
CA PHE A 128 -5.12 7.77 13.35
C PHE A 128 -5.72 7.51 14.74
N ASN A 129 -6.45 6.41 14.92
CA ASN A 129 -6.81 5.91 16.24
C ASN A 129 -5.55 5.64 17.06
N ARG A 130 -5.55 5.95 18.37
CA ARG A 130 -4.41 5.72 19.28
C ARG A 130 -3.72 4.37 19.08
N ARG A 131 -4.47 3.26 19.02
CA ARG A 131 -3.88 1.92 18.87
C ARG A 131 -3.17 1.76 17.53
N SER A 132 -3.79 2.26 16.47
CA SER A 132 -3.21 2.29 15.12
C SER A 132 -1.95 3.15 15.10
N VAL A 133 -1.96 4.34 15.71
CA VAL A 133 -0.79 5.23 15.77
C VAL A 133 0.39 4.55 16.46
N VAL A 134 0.18 4.04 17.68
CA VAL A 134 1.24 3.38 18.46
C VAL A 134 1.83 2.18 17.72
N LYS A 135 0.98 1.33 17.13
CA LYS A 135 1.41 0.10 16.45
C LYS A 135 1.99 0.37 15.05
N LYS A 136 1.24 1.07 14.19
CA LYS A 136 1.50 1.19 12.75
C LYS A 136 2.48 2.31 12.38
N PHE A 137 2.60 3.35 13.20
CA PHE A 137 3.66 4.37 13.09
C PHE A 137 4.82 4.12 14.07
N LYS A 138 4.69 3.08 14.91
CA LYS A 138 5.71 2.60 15.85
C LYS A 138 6.29 3.75 16.68
N VAL A 139 5.47 4.26 17.58
CA VAL A 139 5.86 5.40 18.42
C VAL A 139 6.86 4.93 19.47
N LYS A 140 8.05 5.55 19.49
CA LYS A 140 9.10 5.32 20.50
C LYS A 140 9.46 6.65 21.15
N ASN A 141 9.52 6.67 22.47
CA ASN A 141 9.85 7.87 23.26
C ASN A 141 9.02 9.10 22.86
N GLY A 142 7.75 8.92 22.47
CA GLY A 142 6.90 10.03 22.05
C GLY A 142 6.93 10.37 20.57
N PHE A 143 7.80 9.77 19.75
CA PHE A 143 7.96 10.11 18.33
C PHE A 143 7.64 8.92 17.40
N PRO A 144 6.93 9.15 16.28
CA PRO A 144 6.66 8.12 15.28
C PRO A 144 7.95 7.74 14.56
N THR A 145 8.34 6.46 14.60
CA THR A 145 9.58 6.01 13.95
C THR A 145 9.38 5.42 12.57
N MET A 146 8.13 5.19 12.17
CA MET A 146 7.77 4.62 10.87
C MET A 146 6.81 5.53 10.09
N SER A 147 6.89 5.44 8.78
CA SER A 147 6.01 6.15 7.84
C SER A 147 4.95 5.22 7.26
N ALA A 148 3.89 5.81 6.71
CA ALA A 148 2.87 5.09 5.97
C ALA A 148 2.54 5.76 4.62
N ILE A 149 2.09 4.94 3.67
CA ILE A 149 1.57 5.37 2.37
C ILE A 149 0.06 5.12 2.35
N LEU A 150 -0.73 6.07 1.86
CA LEU A 150 -2.11 5.85 1.45
C LEU A 150 -2.21 5.97 -0.08
N THR A 151 -2.66 4.91 -0.75
CA THR A 151 -2.92 4.96 -2.19
C THR A 151 -4.41 5.11 -2.48
N THR A 152 -4.74 6.01 -3.40
CA THR A 152 -6.11 6.25 -3.89
C THR A 152 -6.14 6.28 -5.42
N HIS A 153 -7.34 6.30 -5.99
CA HIS A 153 -7.55 6.06 -7.42
C HIS A 153 -7.36 7.31 -8.31
N SER A 154 -7.39 8.52 -7.75
CA SER A 154 -7.28 9.76 -8.52
C SER A 154 -6.61 10.89 -7.73
N ILE A 155 -6.11 11.90 -8.45
CA ILE A 155 -5.51 13.09 -7.80
C ILE A 155 -6.56 13.95 -7.10
N ALA A 156 -7.79 14.02 -7.66
CA ALA A 156 -8.91 14.70 -7.03
C ALA A 156 -9.25 14.08 -5.67
N GLN A 157 -9.32 12.75 -5.59
CA GLN A 157 -9.55 12.06 -4.33
C GLN A 157 -8.38 12.22 -3.36
N ALA A 158 -7.14 12.22 -3.84
CA ALA A 158 -5.96 12.44 -2.99
C ALA A 158 -6.01 13.83 -2.31
N LYS A 159 -6.33 14.87 -3.08
CA LYS A 159 -6.56 16.24 -2.60
C LYS A 159 -7.74 16.31 -1.63
N HIS A 160 -8.83 15.61 -1.94
CA HIS A 160 -10.00 15.55 -1.09
C HIS A 160 -9.67 14.97 0.29
N ILE A 161 -8.96 13.84 0.32
CA ILE A 161 -8.50 13.20 1.56
C ILE A 161 -7.55 14.13 2.33
N TYR A 162 -6.62 14.80 1.64
CA TYR A 162 -5.69 15.73 2.27
C TYR A 162 -6.41 16.91 2.94
N ARG A 163 -7.40 17.51 2.26
CA ARG A 163 -8.23 18.60 2.82
C ARG A 163 -8.92 18.17 4.10
N ILE A 164 -9.59 17.02 4.09
CA ILE A 164 -10.30 16.50 5.28
C ILE A 164 -9.31 16.15 6.39
N LEU A 165 -8.15 15.54 6.06
CA LEU A 165 -7.10 15.26 7.04
C LEU A 165 -6.62 16.54 7.71
N LYS A 166 -6.37 17.60 6.93
CA LYS A 166 -5.94 18.90 7.42
C LYS A 166 -7.00 19.54 8.32
N GLU A 167 -8.24 19.57 7.88
CA GLU A 167 -9.40 20.02 8.69
C GLU A 167 -9.48 19.27 10.03
N MET A 168 -9.42 17.94 10.00
CA MET A 168 -9.48 17.11 11.20
C MET A 168 -8.27 17.32 12.12
N LYS A 169 -7.08 17.53 11.56
CA LYS A 169 -5.86 17.82 12.33
C LYS A 169 -5.99 19.15 13.05
N ASP A 170 -6.39 20.19 12.33
CA ASP A 170 -6.46 21.55 12.85
C ASP A 170 -7.60 21.69 13.90
N ASN A 171 -8.68 20.93 13.73
CA ASN A 171 -9.79 20.86 14.69
C ASN A 171 -9.53 19.87 15.86
N GLY A 172 -8.40 19.17 15.87
CA GLY A 172 -8.04 18.21 16.92
C GLY A 172 -8.85 16.91 16.94
N THR A 173 -9.59 16.59 15.89
CA THR A 173 -10.45 15.39 15.80
C THR A 173 -9.79 14.20 15.09
N LEU A 174 -8.61 14.41 14.47
CA LEU A 174 -7.87 13.37 13.75
C LEU A 174 -7.42 12.25 14.69
N LEU A 175 -6.73 12.62 15.79
CA LEU A 175 -6.30 11.68 16.82
C LEU A 175 -7.49 11.35 17.73
N ASN A 176 -7.86 10.07 17.78
CA ASN A 176 -9.05 9.62 18.49
C ASN A 176 -8.79 8.34 19.31
N GLY A 177 -9.77 7.97 20.14
CA GLY A 177 -9.73 6.83 21.04
C GLY A 177 -9.37 7.21 22.48
N ARG A 178 -8.86 6.25 23.25
CA ARG A 178 -8.40 6.51 24.63
C ARG A 178 -7.25 7.50 24.61
N GLN A 179 -7.11 8.28 25.69
CA GLN A 179 -5.94 9.15 25.86
C GLN A 179 -4.64 8.32 25.87
N PHE A 180 -3.56 8.94 25.39
CA PHE A 180 -2.21 8.39 25.51
C PHE A 180 -1.85 8.23 27.00
N ASP A 181 -1.19 7.14 27.34
CA ASP A 181 -0.82 6.81 28.73
C ASP A 181 0.70 6.94 28.91
N GLU A 182 1.19 6.83 30.14
CA GLU A 182 2.63 6.96 30.45
C GLU A 182 3.52 6.00 29.66
N ARG A 183 2.98 4.84 29.24
CA ARG A 183 3.73 3.82 28.49
C ARG A 183 3.68 4.05 26.97
N HIS A 184 2.65 4.74 26.48
CA HIS A 184 2.45 5.02 25.07
C HIS A 184 2.06 6.49 24.92
N GLN A 185 3.06 7.37 25.00
CA GLN A 185 2.91 8.80 24.75
C GLN A 185 3.17 9.12 23.28
N LEU A 186 2.47 10.13 22.76
CA LEU A 186 2.81 10.82 21.52
C LEU A 186 3.12 12.28 21.91
N ILE A 187 4.40 12.63 21.90
CA ILE A 187 4.92 13.94 22.32
C ILE A 187 5.00 14.89 21.13
N ASP A 188 5.22 14.36 19.92
CA ASP A 188 5.30 15.12 18.68
C ASP A 188 3.97 15.81 18.37
N LYS A 189 3.88 17.11 18.69
CA LYS A 189 2.67 17.93 18.52
C LYS A 189 2.34 18.18 17.05
N ASP A 190 3.32 18.10 16.17
CA ASP A 190 3.14 18.34 14.74
C ASP A 190 2.76 17.06 13.99
N PHE A 191 2.66 15.92 14.69
CA PHE A 191 2.19 14.69 14.08
C PHE A 191 0.73 14.81 13.62
N PRO A 192 0.36 14.25 12.45
CA PRO A 192 1.26 13.73 11.42
C PRO A 192 1.76 14.83 10.48
N ARG A 193 3.01 14.70 10.02
CA ARG A 193 3.50 15.44 8.84
C ARG A 193 3.05 14.71 7.59
N VAL A 194 2.33 15.41 6.70
CA VAL A 194 1.60 14.83 5.57
C VAL A 194 1.99 15.48 4.25
N ALA A 195 2.08 14.68 3.19
CA ALA A 195 2.26 15.16 1.83
C ALA A 195 1.39 14.40 0.81
N ILE A 196 1.18 15.00 -0.35
CA ILE A 196 0.64 14.35 -1.54
C ILE A 196 1.72 14.34 -2.61
N THR A 197 1.88 13.25 -3.36
CA THR A 197 2.76 13.25 -4.55
C THR A 197 1.97 13.53 -5.83
N PHE A 198 2.58 14.29 -6.75
CA PHE A 198 1.98 14.64 -8.03
C PHE A 198 2.76 14.01 -9.20
N SER A 199 2.05 13.70 -10.29
CA SER A 199 2.67 13.10 -11.49
C SER A 199 3.42 14.16 -12.29
N THR A 200 4.69 13.88 -12.60
CA THR A 200 5.56 14.79 -13.36
C THR A 200 5.68 14.41 -14.85
N ASN A 201 4.73 13.63 -15.38
CA ASN A 201 4.70 13.33 -16.81
C ASN A 201 4.29 14.60 -17.59
N PRO A 202 4.77 14.82 -18.83
CA PRO A 202 4.52 16.06 -19.58
C PRO A 202 3.04 16.50 -19.60
N ASP A 203 2.12 15.59 -19.93
CA ASP A 203 0.68 15.86 -19.98
C ASP A 203 0.06 16.28 -18.63
N GLN A 204 0.71 15.91 -17.52
CA GLN A 204 0.25 16.26 -16.18
C GLN A 204 0.94 17.52 -15.64
N LEU A 205 2.17 17.81 -16.07
CA LEU A 205 2.88 19.02 -15.65
C LEU A 205 2.10 20.29 -16.02
N GLU A 206 1.58 20.37 -17.25
CA GLU A 206 0.78 21.52 -17.69
C GLU A 206 -0.49 21.71 -16.85
N LYS A 207 -1.14 20.60 -16.47
CA LYS A 207 -2.34 20.64 -15.61
C LYS A 207 -1.98 21.06 -14.19
N ASN A 208 -0.85 20.58 -13.67
CA ASN A 208 -0.35 20.89 -12.34
C ASN A 208 0.04 22.36 -12.21
N GLU A 209 0.62 22.97 -13.26
CA GLU A 209 0.97 24.40 -13.28
C GLU A 209 -0.25 25.33 -13.17
N GLN A 210 -1.41 24.87 -13.64
CA GLN A 210 -2.67 25.61 -13.59
C GLN A 210 -3.47 25.33 -12.31
N ASP A 211 -2.96 24.47 -11.43
CA ASP A 211 -3.65 23.97 -10.25
C ASP A 211 -3.28 24.77 -8.99
N ASN A 212 -4.08 25.80 -8.69
CA ASN A 212 -3.87 26.65 -7.51
C ASN A 212 -3.86 25.85 -6.19
N GLU A 213 -4.64 24.78 -6.09
CA GLU A 213 -4.70 23.95 -4.88
C GLU A 213 -3.39 23.17 -4.69
N LEU A 214 -2.75 22.71 -5.77
CA LEU A 214 -1.43 22.08 -5.71
C LEU A 214 -0.38 23.05 -5.16
N VAL A 215 -0.38 24.30 -5.63
CA VAL A 215 0.53 25.36 -5.14
C VAL A 215 0.36 25.59 -3.63
N GLU A 216 -0.88 25.64 -3.14
CA GLU A 216 -1.15 25.77 -1.71
C GLU A 216 -0.70 24.53 -0.92
N ILE A 217 -0.95 23.31 -1.42
CA ILE A 217 -0.47 22.07 -0.80
C ILE A 217 1.07 22.08 -0.67
N MET A 218 1.80 22.55 -1.69
CA MET A 218 3.26 22.64 -1.65
C MET A 218 3.75 23.68 -0.63
N LYS A 219 3.05 24.82 -0.50
CA LYS A 219 3.35 25.85 0.52
C LYS A 219 3.12 25.31 1.93
N GLU A 220 1.99 24.66 2.16
CA GLU A 220 1.66 24.04 3.44
C GLU A 220 2.67 22.96 3.83
N TYR A 221 3.06 22.12 2.87
CA TYR A 221 4.12 21.14 3.07
C TYR A 221 5.44 21.78 3.48
N ALA A 222 5.87 22.86 2.80
CA ALA A 222 7.10 23.56 3.15
C ALA A 222 7.04 24.11 4.59
N LYS A 223 5.89 24.65 5.00
CA LYS A 223 5.66 25.14 6.36
C LYS A 223 5.77 24.05 7.43
N GLN A 224 5.39 22.80 7.14
CA GLN A 224 5.52 21.68 8.09
C GLN A 224 6.98 21.39 8.50
N PHE A 225 7.95 21.91 7.75
CA PHE A 225 9.38 21.69 7.98
C PHE A 225 10.19 23.00 8.01
N ASP A 226 9.53 24.13 8.24
CA ASP A 226 10.14 25.46 8.26
C ASP A 226 10.99 25.78 7.01
N ALA A 227 10.56 25.29 5.85
CA ALA A 227 11.25 25.45 4.58
C ALA A 227 10.61 26.55 3.71
N SER A 228 11.37 27.10 2.79
CA SER A 228 10.85 27.99 1.75
C SER A 228 9.85 27.26 0.85
N PRO A 229 8.77 27.92 0.39
CA PRO A 229 7.81 27.33 -0.54
C PRO A 229 8.46 26.77 -1.80
N TYR A 230 8.01 25.60 -2.21
CA TYR A 230 8.43 25.00 -3.48
C TYR A 230 7.68 25.65 -4.65
N GLN A 231 8.42 26.00 -5.70
CA GLN A 231 7.86 26.45 -6.98
C GLN A 231 7.95 25.36 -8.07
N ASP A 232 8.76 24.32 -7.85
CA ASP A 232 8.97 23.22 -8.78
C ASP A 232 8.48 21.90 -8.14
N GLU A 233 7.50 21.28 -8.79
CA GLU A 233 6.91 20.00 -8.39
C GLU A 233 7.94 18.86 -8.34
N LYS A 234 8.97 18.89 -9.20
CA LYS A 234 10.04 17.90 -9.18
C LYS A 234 10.88 18.03 -7.92
N LEU A 235 11.25 19.25 -7.53
CA LEU A 235 11.99 19.49 -6.28
C LEU A 235 11.16 19.12 -5.06
N TYR A 236 9.87 19.46 -5.07
CA TYR A 236 8.91 19.06 -4.04
C TYR A 236 8.84 17.53 -3.89
N ASN A 237 8.59 16.80 -4.98
CA ASN A 237 8.55 15.33 -4.99
C ASN A 237 9.90 14.71 -4.58
N GLN A 238 11.03 15.32 -4.97
CA GLN A 238 12.36 14.88 -4.54
C GLN A 238 12.55 15.03 -3.03
N ASN A 239 12.06 16.12 -2.43
CA ASN A 239 12.14 16.31 -0.98
C ASN A 239 11.30 15.27 -0.23
N ILE A 240 10.08 14.99 -0.69
CA ILE A 240 9.23 13.91 -0.16
C ILE A 240 9.99 12.58 -0.17
N ASN A 241 10.59 12.21 -1.31
CA ASN A 241 11.36 10.98 -1.44
C ASN A 241 12.49 10.90 -0.42
N LYS A 242 13.23 12.00 -0.22
CA LYS A 242 14.36 12.06 0.72
C LYS A 242 13.90 11.91 2.18
N ARG A 243 12.83 12.61 2.57
CA ARG A 243 12.24 12.54 3.93
C ARG A 243 11.64 11.18 4.23
N LEU A 244 11.04 10.51 3.25
CA LEU A 244 10.52 9.15 3.40
C LEU A 244 11.64 8.09 3.42
N ALA A 245 12.68 8.25 2.61
CA ALA A 245 13.78 7.28 2.51
C ALA A 245 14.74 7.35 3.71
N ARG A 246 14.84 8.53 4.36
CA ARG A 246 15.68 8.76 5.55
C ARG A 246 17.15 8.35 5.38
N LYS A 247 17.66 8.40 4.13
CA LYS A 247 19.04 8.00 3.79
C LYS A 247 20.07 9.03 4.23
N GLU A 248 19.69 10.31 4.27
CA GLU A 248 20.58 11.41 4.69
C GLU A 248 20.37 11.71 6.19
N LYS A 249 21.46 12.01 6.91
CA LYS A 249 21.47 12.24 8.37
C LYS A 249 20.44 13.29 8.83
N GLN A 250 20.25 14.34 8.04
CA GLN A 250 19.27 15.41 8.35
C GLN A 250 17.83 14.89 8.48
N TYR A 251 17.46 13.84 7.74
CA TYR A 251 16.11 13.26 7.76
C TYR A 251 15.96 12.14 8.79
N GLN A 252 17.01 11.87 9.58
CA GLN A 252 17.00 10.91 10.68
C GLN A 252 16.80 11.60 12.05
N SER A 253 16.71 12.93 12.06
CA SER A 253 16.38 13.72 13.25
C SER A 253 14.88 13.80 13.46
N GLU A 254 14.45 13.85 14.73
CA GLU A 254 13.05 14.03 15.12
C GLU A 254 12.43 15.25 14.41
N GLY A 255 11.23 15.05 13.89
CA GLY A 255 10.50 16.07 13.15
C GLY A 255 10.97 16.36 11.73
N GLN A 256 12.02 15.69 11.24
CA GLN A 256 12.53 15.91 9.87
C GLN A 256 12.07 14.86 8.84
N TRP A 257 11.46 13.76 9.27
CA TRP A 257 10.89 12.78 8.35
C TRP A 257 9.41 13.05 8.06
N LEU A 258 8.92 12.44 6.98
CA LEU A 258 7.52 12.46 6.62
C LEU A 258 6.79 11.27 7.26
N ASP A 259 5.66 11.49 7.91
CA ASP A 259 4.91 10.43 8.60
C ASP A 259 3.92 9.73 7.67
N PHE A 260 3.22 10.50 6.84
CA PHE A 260 2.13 10.00 6.00
C PHE A 260 2.19 10.61 4.60
N VAL A 261 2.09 9.79 3.56
CA VAL A 261 2.04 10.27 2.17
C VAL A 261 0.85 9.71 1.44
N ILE A 262 0.10 10.58 0.75
CA ILE A 262 -1.02 10.20 -0.10
C ILE A 262 -0.52 10.16 -1.54
N VAL A 263 -0.75 9.04 -2.23
CA VAL A 263 -0.26 8.79 -3.58
C VAL A 263 -1.36 8.24 -4.48
N VAL A 264 -1.24 8.47 -5.78
CA VAL A 264 -2.01 7.72 -6.78
C VAL A 264 -1.19 6.49 -7.19
N ASP A 265 -0.18 6.67 -8.04
CA ASP A 265 0.72 5.59 -8.49
C ASP A 265 2.20 5.83 -8.12
N ARG A 266 2.58 7.06 -7.74
CA ARG A 266 3.96 7.36 -7.33
C ARG A 266 4.31 6.64 -6.04
N LEU A 267 5.60 6.36 -5.86
CA LEU A 267 6.16 5.62 -4.72
C LEU A 267 5.73 4.15 -4.63
N LEU A 268 4.73 3.70 -5.39
CA LEU A 268 4.31 2.29 -5.42
C LEU A 268 5.23 1.40 -6.25
N THR A 269 6.07 2.00 -7.10
CA THR A 269 7.08 1.29 -7.90
C THR A 269 8.43 1.97 -7.76
N GLY A 270 9.51 1.18 -7.73
CA GLY A 270 10.90 1.68 -7.72
C GLY A 270 11.36 2.46 -6.47
N PHE A 271 10.47 2.93 -5.60
CA PHE A 271 10.84 3.65 -4.38
C PHE A 271 11.24 2.72 -3.24
N ASP A 272 12.36 3.00 -2.57
CA ASP A 272 12.94 2.14 -1.54
C ASP A 272 13.13 2.89 -0.22
N SER A 273 12.38 2.49 0.80
CA SER A 273 12.51 2.99 2.17
C SER A 273 12.24 1.88 3.19
N PRO A 274 13.23 1.51 4.02
CA PRO A 274 13.06 0.54 5.10
C PRO A 274 12.04 0.96 6.17
N THR A 275 11.83 2.27 6.34
CA THR A 275 10.99 2.84 7.41
C THR A 275 9.52 2.98 7.02
N ILE A 276 9.10 2.54 5.83
CA ILE A 276 7.68 2.42 5.50
C ILE A 276 7.16 1.14 6.15
N GLN A 277 6.25 1.30 7.11
CA GLN A 277 5.62 0.19 7.83
C GLN A 277 4.31 -0.24 7.19
N THR A 278 3.49 0.74 6.79
CA THR A 278 2.09 0.49 6.46
C THR A 278 1.72 1.05 5.10
N LEU A 279 1.02 0.25 4.30
CA LEU A 279 0.31 0.67 3.09
C LEU A 279 -1.19 0.62 3.36
N TYR A 280 -1.83 1.78 3.32
CA TYR A 280 -3.28 1.94 3.30
C TYR A 280 -3.75 2.00 1.84
N ILE A 281 -4.82 1.28 1.51
CA ILE A 281 -5.34 1.13 0.14
C ILE A 281 -6.80 1.55 0.11
N ASP A 282 -7.07 2.65 -0.59
CA ASP A 282 -8.41 3.20 -0.88
C ASP A 282 -8.68 3.20 -2.39
N ARG A 283 -8.41 2.05 -3.02
CA ARG A 283 -8.67 1.79 -4.45
C ARG A 283 -8.62 0.30 -4.69
N GLU A 284 -9.26 -0.15 -5.76
CA GLU A 284 -9.04 -1.52 -6.22
C GLU A 284 -7.65 -1.66 -6.85
N MET A 285 -6.94 -2.71 -6.48
CA MET A 285 -5.65 -3.09 -7.06
C MET A 285 -5.61 -4.60 -7.27
N ASN A 286 -4.91 -5.02 -8.32
CA ASN A 286 -4.69 -6.43 -8.63
C ASN A 286 -3.30 -6.66 -9.23
N TYR A 287 -2.89 -7.92 -9.21
CA TYR A 287 -1.70 -8.46 -9.87
C TYR A 287 -0.44 -7.61 -9.66
N GLN A 288 0.20 -7.16 -10.75
CA GLN A 288 1.49 -6.48 -10.73
C GLN A 288 1.46 -5.24 -9.84
N LYS A 289 0.41 -4.40 -9.99
CA LYS A 289 0.28 -3.16 -9.21
C LYS A 289 0.14 -3.46 -7.72
N LEU A 290 -0.65 -4.48 -7.37
CA LEU A 290 -0.83 -4.91 -5.99
C LEU A 290 0.48 -5.42 -5.39
N LEU A 291 1.18 -6.33 -6.08
CA LEU A 291 2.44 -6.89 -5.56
C LEU A 291 3.52 -5.82 -5.39
N GLN A 292 3.65 -4.89 -6.34
CA GLN A 292 4.61 -3.79 -6.29
C GLN A 292 4.35 -2.87 -5.09
N ALA A 293 3.08 -2.50 -4.88
CA ALA A 293 2.66 -1.66 -3.76
C ALA A 293 2.90 -2.37 -2.42
N PHE A 294 2.50 -3.64 -2.29
CA PHE A 294 2.73 -4.44 -1.08
C PHE A 294 4.22 -4.47 -0.73
N SER A 295 5.06 -4.72 -1.73
CA SER A 295 6.53 -4.77 -1.61
C SER A 295 7.18 -3.43 -1.20
N ARG A 296 6.43 -2.34 -0.99
CA ARG A 296 6.95 -1.13 -0.34
C ARG A 296 7.08 -1.27 1.17
N THR A 297 6.39 -2.24 1.76
CA THR A 297 6.29 -2.43 3.21
C THR A 297 7.13 -3.59 3.74
N ASN A 298 7.69 -4.47 2.91
CA ASN A 298 8.38 -5.69 3.36
C ASN A 298 9.91 -5.57 3.48
N ARG A 299 10.47 -4.35 3.45
CA ARG A 299 11.89 -4.15 3.72
C ARG A 299 12.23 -4.45 5.17
N ILE A 300 13.33 -5.18 5.38
CA ILE A 300 13.88 -5.49 6.71
C ILE A 300 14.33 -4.19 7.39
N TYR A 301 13.95 -4.03 8.65
CA TYR A 301 14.36 -2.91 9.47
C TYR A 301 14.25 -3.26 10.96
N THR A 302 15.06 -2.63 11.81
CA THR A 302 15.12 -2.99 13.23
C THR A 302 13.78 -2.83 13.96
N GLY A 303 13.30 -3.95 14.51
CA GLY A 303 12.03 -4.11 15.23
C GLY A 303 10.79 -4.05 14.33
N LYS A 304 10.96 -4.24 13.02
CA LYS A 304 9.86 -4.38 12.09
C LYS A 304 9.68 -5.85 11.78
N ASP A 305 8.51 -6.38 12.12
CA ASP A 305 8.25 -7.82 12.05
C ASP A 305 7.58 -8.21 10.72
N SER A 306 6.76 -7.31 10.17
CA SER A 306 6.06 -7.51 8.91
C SER A 306 5.73 -6.18 8.24
N GLY A 307 5.42 -6.24 6.94
CA GLY A 307 4.77 -5.16 6.21
C GLY A 307 3.27 -5.15 6.50
N LEU A 308 2.72 -4.01 6.90
CA LEU A 308 1.30 -3.90 7.23
C LEU A 308 0.53 -3.38 6.02
N ILE A 309 -0.54 -4.07 5.65
CA ILE A 309 -1.43 -3.64 4.57
C ILE A 309 -2.84 -3.50 5.13
N VAL A 310 -3.51 -2.41 4.76
CA VAL A 310 -4.86 -2.12 5.23
C VAL A 310 -5.70 -1.66 4.05
N SER A 311 -6.77 -2.38 3.74
CA SER A 311 -7.72 -2.00 2.70
C SER A 311 -9.00 -1.45 3.32
N PHE A 312 -9.51 -0.33 2.78
CA PHE A 312 -10.75 0.32 3.25
C PHE A 312 -11.91 0.20 2.27
N ARG A 313 -11.71 -0.54 1.17
CA ARG A 313 -12.64 -0.62 0.07
C ARG A 313 -12.78 -2.06 -0.40
N LYS A 314 -14.03 -2.52 -0.53
CA LYS A 314 -14.39 -3.84 -1.06
C LYS A 314 -13.54 -4.97 -0.46
N PRO A 315 -13.63 -5.23 0.86
CA PRO A 315 -12.83 -6.23 1.55
C PRO A 315 -12.82 -7.62 0.88
N PHE A 316 -13.95 -8.12 0.37
CA PHE A 316 -14.01 -9.45 -0.26
C PHE A 316 -13.28 -9.46 -1.61
N THR A 317 -13.48 -8.43 -2.43
CA THR A 317 -12.80 -8.23 -3.72
C THR A 317 -11.30 -8.07 -3.54
N MET A 318 -10.87 -7.27 -2.56
CA MET A 318 -9.46 -7.08 -2.27
C MET A 318 -8.81 -8.34 -1.71
N LYS A 319 -9.53 -9.16 -0.94
CA LYS A 319 -9.06 -10.47 -0.49
C LYS A 319 -8.83 -11.41 -1.67
N GLU A 320 -9.80 -11.55 -2.56
CA GLU A 320 -9.66 -12.34 -3.80
C GLU A 320 -8.48 -11.84 -4.66
N ASN A 321 -8.35 -10.53 -4.83
CA ASN A 321 -7.25 -9.93 -5.59
C ASN A 321 -5.88 -10.24 -5.00
N VAL A 322 -5.73 -10.20 -3.67
CA VAL A 322 -4.49 -10.58 -2.98
C VAL A 322 -4.16 -12.04 -3.23
N GLN A 323 -5.12 -12.95 -3.03
CA GLN A 323 -4.92 -14.39 -3.23
C GLN A 323 -4.51 -14.70 -4.68
N ASN A 324 -5.23 -14.14 -5.65
CA ASN A 324 -4.94 -14.31 -7.08
C ASN A 324 -3.57 -13.76 -7.46
N THR A 325 -3.17 -12.63 -6.87
CA THR A 325 -1.85 -12.03 -7.10
C THR A 325 -0.74 -12.93 -6.61
N PHE A 326 -0.79 -13.36 -5.34
CA PHE A 326 0.28 -14.19 -4.78
C PHE A 326 0.36 -15.55 -5.48
N ARG A 327 -0.78 -16.17 -5.81
CA ARG A 327 -0.84 -17.40 -6.60
C ARG A 327 -0.15 -17.27 -7.96
N LEU A 328 -0.37 -16.14 -8.66
CA LEU A 328 0.21 -15.92 -9.97
C LEU A 328 1.73 -15.71 -9.93
N PHE A 329 2.25 -15.07 -8.87
CA PHE A 329 3.68 -14.73 -8.76
C PHE A 329 4.51 -15.70 -7.90
N SER A 330 3.89 -16.68 -7.23
CA SER A 330 4.61 -17.67 -6.41
C SER A 330 5.24 -18.81 -7.20
N ASN A 331 4.99 -18.91 -8.51
CA ASN A 331 5.32 -20.06 -9.36
C ASN A 331 4.57 -21.35 -8.90
N GLU A 332 3.96 -22.09 -9.83
CA GLU A 332 2.95 -23.12 -9.52
C GLU A 332 3.48 -24.31 -8.69
N ASN A 333 4.80 -24.51 -8.68
CA ASN A 333 5.45 -25.62 -7.96
C ASN A 333 5.65 -25.36 -6.45
N GLN A 334 5.26 -24.18 -5.93
CA GLN A 334 5.45 -23.82 -4.52
C GLN A 334 4.12 -23.73 -3.76
N ASN A 335 4.11 -24.14 -2.49
CA ASN A 335 2.95 -23.99 -1.61
C ASN A 335 2.72 -22.50 -1.29
N PHE A 336 1.75 -21.91 -2.00
CA PHE A 336 1.41 -20.49 -1.90
C PHE A 336 0.47 -20.17 -0.73
N ASP A 337 -0.14 -21.17 -0.10
CA ASP A 337 -1.03 -20.95 1.06
C ASP A 337 -0.26 -20.29 2.22
N GLN A 338 1.05 -20.54 2.33
CA GLN A 338 1.93 -19.88 3.30
C GLN A 338 2.20 -18.39 3.00
N LEU A 339 1.94 -17.93 1.77
CA LEU A 339 2.10 -16.53 1.36
C LEU A 339 0.85 -15.71 1.64
N ILE A 340 -0.30 -16.38 1.72
CA ILE A 340 -1.56 -15.74 2.05
C ILE A 340 -1.47 -15.39 3.54
N PRO A 341 -1.57 -14.10 3.90
CA PRO A 341 -1.67 -13.70 5.29
C PRO A 341 -2.81 -14.46 5.97
N ARG A 342 -2.48 -15.14 7.06
CA ARG A 342 -3.45 -15.96 7.79
C ARG A 342 -4.52 -15.09 8.42
N GLU A 343 -5.76 -15.58 8.42
CA GLU A 343 -6.88 -14.84 8.98
C GLU A 343 -6.79 -14.77 10.50
N TYR A 344 -7.28 -13.68 11.08
CA TYR A 344 -7.21 -13.48 12.53
C TYR A 344 -7.88 -14.61 13.31
N GLU A 345 -9.06 -15.08 12.88
CA GLU A 345 -9.76 -16.16 13.59
C GLU A 345 -9.01 -17.49 13.51
N GLU A 346 -8.33 -17.79 12.41
CA GLU A 346 -7.48 -18.99 12.28
C GLU A 346 -6.27 -18.90 13.21
N VAL A 347 -5.57 -17.75 13.20
CA VAL A 347 -4.39 -17.52 14.05
C VAL A 347 -4.78 -17.53 15.53
N LYS A 348 -5.91 -16.91 15.88
CA LYS A 348 -6.44 -16.88 17.25
C LYS A 348 -6.82 -18.27 17.73
N LYS A 349 -7.48 -19.07 16.89
CA LYS A 349 -7.85 -20.45 17.23
C LYS A 349 -6.60 -21.28 17.53
N GLU A 350 -5.61 -21.26 16.64
CA GLU A 350 -4.36 -21.98 16.87
C GLU A 350 -3.59 -21.47 18.10
N PHE A 351 -3.58 -20.16 18.34
CA PHE A 351 -2.97 -19.60 19.55
C PHE A 351 -3.65 -20.12 20.83
N ILE A 352 -4.98 -20.16 20.85
CA ILE A 352 -5.75 -20.69 21.99
C ILE A 352 -5.43 -22.19 22.18
N GLU A 353 -5.39 -22.96 21.10
CA GLU A 353 -5.03 -24.38 21.13
C GLU A 353 -3.61 -24.59 21.67
N CYS A 354 -2.62 -23.87 21.14
CA CYS A 354 -1.23 -23.92 21.59
C CYS A 354 -1.09 -23.47 23.05
N SER A 355 -1.78 -22.41 23.46
CA SER A 355 -1.76 -21.93 24.85
C SER A 355 -2.37 -22.94 25.81
N THR A 356 -3.42 -23.65 25.38
CA THR A 356 -4.04 -24.73 26.17
C THR A 356 -3.08 -25.91 26.32
N LEU A 357 -2.47 -26.36 25.21
CA LEU A 357 -1.45 -27.42 25.19
C LEU A 357 -0.21 -27.08 26.03
N TYR A 358 0.24 -25.83 25.98
CA TYR A 358 1.35 -25.36 26.81
C TYR A 358 1.01 -25.47 28.30
N LYS A 359 -0.17 -24.99 28.71
CA LYS A 359 -0.61 -25.06 30.12
C LYS A 359 -0.79 -26.50 30.61
N GLN A 360 -1.27 -27.39 29.73
CA GLN A 360 -1.38 -28.83 30.03
C GLN A 360 0.01 -29.45 30.22
N SER A 361 0.90 -29.25 29.25
CA SER A 361 2.28 -29.75 29.34
C SER A 361 3.02 -29.19 30.56
N GLU A 362 2.80 -27.92 30.91
CA GLU A 362 3.37 -27.29 32.10
C GLU A 362 2.85 -27.98 33.37
N ALA A 363 1.54 -28.22 33.50
CA ALA A 363 0.98 -28.95 34.62
C ALA A 363 1.49 -30.40 34.71
N ASP A 364 1.55 -31.10 33.59
CA ASP A 364 2.04 -32.49 33.53
C ASP A 364 3.52 -32.58 33.94
N LEU A 365 4.34 -31.59 33.58
CA LEU A 365 5.75 -31.50 34.01
C LEU A 365 5.89 -31.17 35.51
N TRP A 366 4.92 -30.50 36.11
CA TRP A 366 4.89 -30.29 37.57
C TRP A 366 4.48 -31.56 38.32
N ASP A 367 3.54 -32.33 37.77
CA ASP A 367 3.04 -33.58 38.36
C ASP A 367 4.02 -34.76 38.14
N ASN A 368 4.83 -34.73 37.09
CA ASN A 368 5.85 -35.73 36.78
C ASN A 368 7.08 -35.11 36.08
N PRO A 369 7.96 -34.42 36.83
CA PRO A 369 9.13 -33.68 36.30
C PRO A 369 10.22 -34.58 35.73
#